data_AF-A0A537U8U2-F1
#
_entry.id   AF-A0A537U8U2-F1
#
_cell.length_a   1.000
_cell.length_b   1.000
_cell.length_c   1.000
_cell.angle_alpha   90.00
_cell.angle_beta   90.00
_cell.angle_gamma   90.00
#
_symmetry.space_group_name_H-M   'P 1'
#
loop_
_entity.id
_entity.type
_entity.pdbx_description
1 polymer ?
#
loop_
_entity_poly.entity_id
_entity_poly.type
_entity_poly.pdbx_seq_one_letter_code
_entity_poly.pdbx_strand_id
1 'polypeptide(L)' 'MHPFFSSALALLLLVPQSARAQASLPPGFVDAAAVVDGLVVDMRYFGSDNFVGERIDGYERPRCVLSAPAANAL' A
#
# COMPACT_ATOMS: atom_id res chain seq x y z
N MET A 1 46.00 -20.08 3.37
CA MET A 1 45.89 -19.55 2.00
C MET A 1 44.56 -18.80 1.92
N HIS A 2 44.56 -17.50 2.17
CA HIS A 2 43.37 -16.64 2.02
C HIS A 2 43.51 -15.84 0.73
N PRO A 3 42.63 -16.00 -0.27
CA PRO A 3 42.52 -15.00 -1.30
C PRO A 3 41.65 -13.87 -0.76
N PHE A 4 42.27 -12.71 -0.72
CA PHE A 4 41.68 -11.39 -0.58
C PHE A 4 40.56 -11.19 -1.62
N PHE A 5 39.31 -11.55 -1.31
CA PHE A 5 38.16 -11.01 -2.05
C PHE A 5 37.76 -9.68 -1.44
N SER A 6 38.58 -8.70 -1.84
CA SER A 6 38.47 -7.28 -1.59
C SER A 6 37.09 -6.74 -1.99
N SER A 7 36.29 -6.36 -1.00
CA SER A 7 35.69 -5.02 -0.88
C SER A 7 34.94 -4.40 -2.07
N ALA A 8 34.36 -5.19 -2.99
CA ALA A 8 33.65 -4.65 -4.17
C ALA A 8 32.11 -4.74 -4.11
N LEU A 9 31.52 -5.25 -3.02
CA LEU A 9 30.05 -5.47 -2.94
C LEU A 9 29.28 -4.38 -2.17
N ALA A 10 29.92 -3.27 -1.80
CA ALA A 10 29.29 -2.22 -1.00
C ALA A 10 28.67 -1.07 -1.82
N LEU A 11 28.73 -1.10 -3.17
CA LEU A 11 28.34 0.02 -4.03
C LEU A 11 27.13 -0.27 -4.93
N LEU A 12 26.15 -1.04 -4.45
CA LEU A 12 24.93 -1.36 -5.20
C LEU A 12 23.64 -1.08 -4.40
N LEU A 13 23.59 0.02 -3.63
CA LEU A 13 22.41 0.35 -2.79
C LEU A 13 21.88 1.79 -2.94
N LEU A 14 22.41 2.63 -3.85
CA LEU A 14 21.85 3.96 -4.13
C LEU A 14 20.89 3.96 -5.32
N VAL A 15 19.97 2.99 -5.39
CA VAL A 15 18.81 3.15 -6.30
C VAL A 15 17.85 4.13 -5.64
N PRO A 16 17.54 5.29 -6.25
CA PRO A 16 16.57 6.21 -5.70
C PRO A 16 15.21 5.51 -5.68
N GLN A 17 14.70 5.19 -4.49
CA GLN A 17 13.33 4.74 -4.33
C GLN A 17 12.43 5.92 -4.72
N SER A 18 11.79 5.83 -5.88
CA SER A 18 10.82 6.84 -6.31
C SER A 18 9.67 6.87 -5.30
N ALA A 19 9.64 7.90 -4.46
CA ALA A 19 8.48 8.19 -3.62
C ALA A 19 7.33 8.57 -4.54
N ARG A 20 6.41 7.62 -4.77
CA ARG A 20 5.16 7.93 -5.49
C ARG A 20 4.33 8.83 -4.57
N ALA A 21 4.18 10.09 -4.97
CA ALA A 21 3.31 11.01 -4.26
C ALA A 21 1.90 10.43 -4.20
N GLN A 22 1.35 10.35 -3.00
CA GLN A 22 0.00 9.85 -2.76
C GLN A 22 -0.98 10.83 -3.39
N ALA A 23 -1.74 10.39 -4.40
CA ALA A 23 -2.84 11.19 -4.92
C ALA A 23 -3.86 11.44 -3.79
N SER A 24 -4.32 12.69 -3.68
CA SER A 24 -5.41 13.04 -2.76
C SER A 24 -6.68 12.32 -3.19
N LEU A 25 -7.49 11.90 -2.22
CA LEU A 25 -8.79 11.32 -2.52
C LEU A 25 -9.68 12.38 -3.22
N PRO A 26 -10.58 11.96 -4.13
CA PRO A 26 -11.57 12.87 -4.69
C PRO A 26 -12.41 13.52 -3.57
N PRO A 27 -12.93 14.74 -3.78
CA PRO A 27 -13.82 15.39 -2.81
C PRO A 27 -15.00 14.48 -2.43
N GLY A 28 -15.30 14.43 -1.14
CA GLY A 28 -16.39 13.60 -0.60
C GLY A 28 -16.04 12.13 -0.33
N PHE A 29 -14.79 11.72 -0.58
CA PHE A 29 -14.28 10.39 -0.20
C PHE A 29 -13.28 10.48 0.95
N VAL A 30 -13.31 9.46 1.80
CA VAL A 30 -12.48 9.36 3.00
C VAL A 30 -11.87 7.96 3.12
N ASP A 31 -10.80 7.86 3.91
CA ASP A 31 -10.38 6.59 4.46
C ASP A 31 -11.31 6.22 5.61
N ALA A 32 -12.01 5.09 5.51
CA ALA A 32 -12.96 4.68 6.54
C ALA A 32 -12.28 4.49 7.91
N ALA A 33 -11.01 4.06 7.93
CA ALA A 33 -10.25 3.88 9.17
C ALA A 33 -9.91 5.19 9.90
N ALA A 34 -10.06 6.35 9.23
CA ALA A 34 -9.91 7.66 9.85
C ALA A 34 -11.22 8.20 10.45
N VAL A 35 -12.34 7.53 10.20
CA VAL A 35 -13.69 7.95 10.64
C VAL A 35 -14.28 6.96 11.64
N VAL A 36 -14.09 5.66 11.40
CA VAL A 36 -14.68 4.59 12.21
C VAL A 36 -13.62 4.04 13.17
N ASP A 37 -13.76 4.39 14.45
CA ASP A 37 -12.85 3.92 15.49
C ASP A 37 -12.89 2.39 15.62
N GLY A 38 -11.71 1.76 15.59
CA GLY A 38 -11.60 0.30 15.70
C GLY A 38 -11.99 -0.48 14.45
N LEU A 39 -12.14 0.19 13.29
CA LEU A 39 -12.45 -0.48 12.03
C LEU A 39 -11.39 -1.53 11.67
N VAL A 40 -11.82 -2.79 11.56
CA VAL A 40 -11.02 -3.88 11.02
C VAL A 40 -11.31 -4.00 9.53
N VAL A 41 -10.26 -3.95 8.72
CA VAL A 41 -10.38 -3.98 7.25
C VAL A 41 -9.65 -5.20 6.69
N ASP A 42 -10.32 -5.88 5.76
CA ASP A 42 -9.78 -7.00 5.00
C ASP A 42 -9.87 -6.71 3.49
N MET A 43 -8.87 -5.98 2.97
CA MET A 43 -8.86 -5.54 1.56
C MET A 43 -8.39 -6.66 0.62
N ARG A 44 -9.26 -7.64 0.35
CA ARG A 44 -8.95 -8.84 -0.47
C ARG A 44 -8.35 -8.55 -1.85
N TYR A 45 -8.79 -7.46 -2.49
CA TYR A 45 -8.29 -7.05 -3.81
C TYR A 45 -6.88 -6.44 -3.80
N PHE A 46 -6.32 -6.10 -2.64
CA PHE A 46 -4.92 -5.68 -2.53
C PHE A 46 -3.94 -6.87 -2.58
N GLY A 47 -4.36 -8.07 -2.19
CA GLY A 47 -3.53 -9.28 -2.13
C GLY A 47 -3.88 -10.32 -3.19
N SER A 48 -3.35 -11.52 -3.04
CA SER A 48 -3.69 -12.69 -3.88
C SER A 48 -4.86 -13.52 -3.35
N ASP A 49 -5.29 -13.28 -2.11
CA ASP A 49 -6.44 -13.98 -1.50
C ASP A 49 -7.75 -13.32 -1.95
N ASN A 50 -8.05 -13.49 -3.23
CA ASN A 50 -9.30 -13.10 -3.87
C ASN A 50 -9.54 -14.03 -5.09
N PHE A 51 -10.69 -13.89 -5.75
CA PHE A 51 -11.09 -14.78 -6.85
C PHE A 51 -10.15 -14.79 -8.07
N VAL A 52 -9.37 -13.72 -8.27
CA VAL A 52 -8.43 -13.60 -9.40
C VAL A 52 -7.08 -14.23 -9.05
N GLY A 53 -6.75 -14.40 -7.77
CA GLY A 53 -5.48 -14.98 -7.31
C GLY A 53 -4.30 -14.01 -7.33
N GLU A 54 -4.52 -12.75 -7.68
CA GLU A 54 -3.52 -11.68 -7.68
C GLU A 54 -4.16 -10.33 -7.32
N ARG A 55 -3.31 -9.32 -7.09
CA ARG A 55 -3.78 -7.96 -6.77
C ARG A 55 -4.52 -7.36 -7.96
N ILE A 56 -5.70 -6.81 -7.71
CA ILE A 56 -6.49 -6.13 -8.74
C ILE A 56 -5.91 -4.76 -9.05
N ASP A 57 -5.88 -4.40 -10.33
CA ASP A 57 -5.44 -3.07 -10.78
C ASP A 57 -6.19 -1.95 -10.06
N GLY A 58 -5.45 -0.92 -9.64
CA GLY A 58 -5.97 0.22 -8.87
C GLY A 58 -6.03 -0.01 -7.34
N TYR A 59 -5.96 -1.25 -6.86
CA TYR A 59 -5.86 -1.54 -5.42
C TYR A 59 -4.41 -1.51 -4.95
N GLU A 60 -3.76 -0.35 -5.05
CA GLU A 60 -2.33 -0.21 -4.75
C GLU A 60 -1.96 -0.28 -3.26
N ARG A 61 -2.95 -0.11 -2.36
CA ARG A 61 -2.79 -0.11 -0.90
C ARG A 61 -4.03 -0.73 -0.23
N PRO A 62 -3.91 -1.34 0.96
CA PRO A 62 -5.02 -1.91 1.69
C PRO A 62 -5.81 -0.84 2.46
N ARG A 63 -6.47 0.09 1.73
CA ARG A 63 -7.29 1.17 2.32
C ARG A 63 -8.76 1.03 1.91
N CYS A 64 -9.67 1.06 2.88
CA CYS A 64 -11.10 1.11 2.60
C CYS A 64 -11.52 2.55 2.32
N VAL A 65 -11.64 2.90 1.05
CA VAL A 65 -12.09 4.23 0.62
C VAL A 65 -13.60 4.21 0.45
N LEU A 66 -14.30 5.05 1.21
CA LEU A 66 -15.76 5.18 1.17
C LEU A 66 -16.15 6.64 0.89
N SER A 67 -17.39 6.86 0.47
CA SER A 67 -17.96 8.19 0.56
C SER A 67 -18.05 8.61 2.03
N ALA A 68 -17.90 9.90 2.32
CA ALA A 68 -17.99 10.40 3.68
C ALA A 68 -19.32 10.03 4.37
N PRO A 69 -20.50 10.11 3.71
CA PRO A 69 -21.75 9.67 4.33
C PRO A 69 -21.78 8.17 4.66
N ALA A 70 -21.17 7.32 3.83
CA ALA A 70 -21.11 5.88 4.10
C ALA A 70 -20.19 5.56 5.27
N ALA A 71 -19.03 6.21 5.37
CA ALA A 71 -18.11 6.03 6.48
C ALA A 71 -18.72 6.46 7.83
N ASN A 72 -19.49 7.56 7.85
CA ASN A 72 -20.15 8.04 9.07
C ASN A 72 -21.37 7.20 9.50
N ALA A 73 -21.85 6.29 8.64
CA ALA A 73 -23.01 5.45 8.92
C ALA A 73 -22.62 4.06 9.48
N LEU A 74 -21.32 3.75 9.53
CA LEU A 74 -20.76 2.55 10.13
C LEU A 74 -20.49 2.77 11.62
#